data_AF-A0A2D6XI65-F1
#
_entry.id   AF-A0A2D6XI65-F1
#
_cell.length_a   1.000
_cell.length_b   1.000
_cell.length_c   1.000
_cell.angle_alpha   90.00
_cell.angle_beta   90.00
_cell.angle_gamma   90.00
#
_symmetry.space_group_name_H-M   'P 1'
#
loop_
_entity.id
_entity.type
_entity.pdbx_description
1 polymer ?
#
loop_
_entity_poly.entity_id
_entity_poly.type
_entity_poly.pdbx_seq_one_letter_code
_entity_poly.pdbx_strand_id
1 'polypeptide(L)'
;MHDIWVPDGAVHNATAPLGLSVETARPIIHHRFTLRGKDRWGVTHEERVIVVQHPDEGQAELDQKIGEATESFQTKLRERYEKRPPTIAEKKEIGRIMDQIRSASLRRKESTNNLIYYPKNF
;
A
#
# COMPACT_ATOMS: atom_id res chain seq x y z
N MET A 1 -19.34 9.71 -27.52
CA MET A 1 -18.46 9.40 -26.39
C MET A 1 -17.51 8.33 -26.86
N HIS A 2 -16.20 8.56 -26.78
CA HIS A 2 -15.21 7.52 -27.08
C HIS A 2 -15.25 6.51 -25.93
N ASP A 3 -15.27 5.24 -26.26
CA ASP A 3 -15.28 4.14 -25.29
C ASP A 3 -13.87 4.05 -24.70
N ILE A 4 -13.73 4.34 -23.41
CA ILE A 4 -12.43 4.32 -22.72
C ILE A 4 -12.17 2.87 -22.33
N TRP A 5 -11.00 2.35 -22.69
CA TRP A 5 -10.61 1.02 -22.27
C TRP A 5 -10.50 0.96 -20.74
N VAL A 6 -11.18 -0.02 -20.14
CA VAL A 6 -11.17 -0.25 -18.69
C VAL A 6 -10.53 -1.60 -18.41
N PRO A 7 -9.41 -1.65 -17.66
CA PRO A 7 -8.76 -2.91 -17.30
C PRO A 7 -9.64 -3.73 -16.36
N ASP A 8 -9.39 -5.04 -16.32
CA ASP A 8 -10.12 -5.95 -15.44
C ASP A 8 -9.92 -5.58 -13.96
N GLY A 9 -10.99 -5.65 -13.18
CA GLY A 9 -11.02 -5.17 -11.80
C GLY A 9 -11.06 -3.65 -11.63
N ALA A 10 -11.12 -2.85 -12.71
CA ALA A 10 -11.32 -1.41 -12.65
C ALA A 10 -12.76 -1.01 -13.00
N VAL A 11 -13.22 0.10 -12.42
CA VAL A 11 -14.50 0.73 -12.75
C VAL A 11 -14.24 2.18 -13.14
N HIS A 12 -14.59 2.55 -14.36
CA HIS A 12 -14.57 3.95 -14.79
C HIS A 12 -15.77 4.68 -14.18
N ASN A 13 -15.52 5.68 -13.33
CA ASN A 13 -16.58 6.37 -12.58
C ASN A 13 -17.05 7.64 -13.28
N ALA A 14 -16.11 8.47 -13.75
CA ALA A 14 -16.41 9.79 -14.27
C ALA A 14 -15.28 10.34 -15.13
N THR A 15 -15.68 11.10 -16.14
CA THR A 15 -14.80 11.96 -16.93
C THR A 15 -15.22 13.40 -16.70
N ALA A 16 -14.29 14.29 -16.36
CA ALA A 16 -14.57 15.71 -16.24
C ALA A 16 -13.37 16.57 -16.64
N PRO A 17 -13.59 17.78 -17.17
CA PRO A 17 -12.51 18.73 -17.42
C PRO A 17 -11.91 19.18 -16.10
N LEU A 18 -10.58 19.18 -16.02
CA LEU A 18 -9.84 19.69 -14.86
C LEU A 18 -9.51 21.18 -15.00
N GLY A 19 -9.30 21.64 -16.23
CA GLY A 19 -8.89 23.00 -16.56
C GLY A 19 -8.42 23.11 -18.00
N LEU A 20 -7.81 24.24 -18.36
CA LEU A 20 -7.19 24.44 -19.67
C LEU A 20 -5.68 24.26 -19.57
N SER A 21 -5.08 23.65 -20.59
CA SER A 21 -3.64 23.64 -20.78
C SER A 21 -3.15 25.07 -20.99
N VAL A 22 -2.07 25.45 -20.29
CA VAL A 22 -1.46 26.78 -20.43
C VAL A 22 -0.85 26.96 -21.82
N GLU A 23 -0.35 25.89 -22.42
CA GLU A 23 0.38 25.93 -23.69
C GLU A 23 -0.57 25.92 -24.90
N THR A 24 -1.63 25.11 -24.85
CA THR A 24 -2.52 24.90 -25.99
C THR A 24 -3.90 25.51 -25.81
N ALA A 25 -4.21 26.07 -24.64
CA ALA A 25 -5.53 26.60 -24.27
C ALA A 25 -6.69 25.60 -24.45
N ARG A 26 -6.38 24.30 -24.61
CA ARG A 26 -7.33 23.21 -24.78
C ARG A 26 -7.62 22.52 -23.44
N PRO A 27 -8.81 21.92 -23.25
CA PRO A 27 -9.19 21.32 -21.99
C PRO A 27 -8.32 20.10 -21.67
N ILE A 28 -7.79 20.09 -20.44
CA ILE A 28 -7.22 18.90 -19.80
C ILE A 28 -8.38 18.11 -19.20
N ILE A 29 -8.45 16.84 -19.55
CA ILE A 29 -9.53 15.96 -19.12
C ILE A 29 -8.97 15.04 -18.03
N HIS A 30 -9.72 14.83 -16.96
CA HIS A 30 -9.41 13.80 -16.00
C HIS A 30 -10.44 12.67 -16.04
N HIS A 31 -9.94 11.45 -15.90
CA HIS A 31 -10.71 10.22 -15.85
C HIS A 31 -10.52 9.57 -14.49
N ARG A 32 -11.62 9.33 -13.78
CA ARG A 32 -11.60 8.76 -12.44
C ARG A 32 -11.92 7.28 -12.50
N PHE A 33 -11.01 6.45 -12.00
CA PHE A 33 -11.15 5.00 -11.91
C PHE A 33 -11.19 4.55 -10.45
N THR A 34 -11.98 3.52 -10.16
CA THR A 34 -11.91 2.77 -8.91
C THR A 34 -11.30 1.42 -9.24
N LEU A 35 -10.09 1.17 -8.76
CA LEU A 35 -9.41 -0.11 -8.90
C LEU A 35 -9.80 -1.00 -7.72
N ARG A 36 -10.17 -2.25 -8.02
CA ARG A 36 -10.55 -3.26 -7.05
C ARG A 36 -9.66 -4.47 -7.21
N GLY A 37 -9.14 -4.97 -6.10
CA GLY A 37 -8.32 -6.17 -6.10
C GLY A 37 -8.50 -6.94 -4.80
N LYS A 38 -8.35 -8.27 -4.89
CA LYS A 38 -8.30 -9.13 -3.71
C LYS A 38 -6.85 -9.46 -3.41
N ASP A 39 -6.49 -9.42 -2.14
CA ASP A 39 -5.19 -9.95 -1.71
C ASP A 39 -5.19 -11.49 -1.65
N ARG A 40 -4.04 -12.07 -1.31
CA ARG A 40 -3.86 -13.53 -1.20
C ARG A 40 -4.75 -14.18 -0.13
N TRP A 41 -5.27 -13.42 0.84
CA TRP A 41 -6.16 -13.92 1.89
C TRP A 41 -7.63 -13.60 1.60
N GLY A 42 -7.95 -13.07 0.43
CA GLY A 42 -9.31 -12.79 -0.01
C GLY A 42 -9.90 -11.48 0.53
N VAL A 43 -9.10 -10.62 1.17
CA VAL A 43 -9.56 -9.28 1.56
C VAL A 43 -9.60 -8.39 0.32
N THR A 44 -10.73 -7.71 0.14
CA THR A 44 -10.91 -6.79 -1.00
C THR A 44 -10.40 -5.42 -0.62
N HIS A 45 -9.57 -4.86 -1.49
CA HIS A 45 -9.00 -3.52 -1.38
C HIS A 45 -9.48 -2.69 -2.56
N GLU A 46 -9.75 -1.41 -2.30
CA GLU A 46 -10.18 -0.46 -3.31
C GLU A 46 -9.26 0.78 -3.29
N GLU A 47 -8.79 1.21 -4.46
CA GLU A 47 -8.02 2.45 -4.62
C GLU A 47 -8.66 3.31 -5.70
N ARG A 48 -8.84 4.61 -5.43
CA ARG A 48 -9.34 5.56 -6.42
C ARG A 48 -8.17 6.23 -7.10
N VAL A 49 -8.13 6.15 -8.43
CA VAL A 49 -7.09 6.75 -9.26
C VAL A 49 -7.69 7.78 -10.20
N ILE A 50 -6.96 8.87 -10.42
CA ILE A 50 -7.31 9.90 -11.39
C ILE A 50 -6.21 9.89 -12.46
N VAL A 51 -6.60 9.58 -13.70
CA VAL A 51 -5.72 9.64 -14.85
C VAL A 51 -6.00 10.93 -15.61
N VAL A 52 -4.96 11.69 -15.92
CA VAL A 52 -5.06 12.98 -16.59
C VAL A 52 -4.65 12.80 -18.04
N GLN A 53 -5.52 13.25 -18.95
CA GLN A 53 -5.29 13.31 -20.38
C GLN A 53 -5.07 14.76 -20.81
N HIS A 54 -3.91 15.01 -21.41
CA HIS A 54 -3.62 16.28 -22.06
C HIS A 54 -4.24 16.33 -23.46
N PRO A 55 -4.56 17.53 -23.96
CA PRO A 55 -5.24 17.68 -25.24
C PRO A 55 -4.44 17.23 -26.46
N ASP A 56 -3.12 17.08 -26.32
CA ASP A 56 -2.21 16.62 -27.36
C ASP A 56 -2.00 15.10 -27.30
N GLU A 57 -2.54 14.45 -26.25
CA GLU A 57 -2.37 13.03 -26.01
C GLU A 57 -3.46 12.20 -26.69
N GLY A 58 -3.00 11.14 -27.37
CA GLY A 58 -3.88 10.19 -28.04
C GLY A 58 -4.54 9.20 -27.08
N GLN A 59 -5.52 8.45 -27.58
CA GLN A 59 -6.17 7.38 -26.81
C GLN A 59 -5.16 6.32 -26.32
N ALA A 60 -4.14 6.00 -27.12
CA ALA A 60 -3.13 5.01 -26.75
C ALA A 60 -2.32 5.41 -25.50
N GLU A 61 -2.02 6.70 -25.34
CA GLU A 61 -1.30 7.21 -24.16
C GLU A 61 -2.20 7.20 -22.92
N LEU A 62 -3.50 7.49 -23.11
CA LEU A 62 -4.48 7.34 -22.04
C LEU A 62 -4.59 5.88 -21.57
N ASP A 63 -4.71 4.93 -22.51
CA ASP A 63 -4.80 3.50 -22.21
C ASP A 63 -3.53 3.00 -21.51
N GLN A 64 -2.34 3.47 -21.93
CA GLN A 64 -1.08 3.17 -21.27
C GLN A 64 -1.06 3.66 -19.82
N LYS A 65 -1.46 4.92 -19.56
CA LYS A 65 -1.51 5.47 -18.19
C LYS A 65 -2.49 4.70 -17.29
N ILE A 66 -3.62 4.27 -17.85
CA ILE A 66 -4.60 3.42 -17.15
C ILE A 66 -3.98 2.06 -16.81
N GLY A 67 -3.25 1.45 -17.75
CA GLY A 67 -2.50 0.22 -17.54
C GLY A 67 -1.47 0.34 -16.43
N GLU A 68 -0.60 1.35 -16.49
CA GLU A 68 0.43 1.63 -15.49
C GLU A 68 -0.16 1.85 -14.08
N ALA A 69 -1.26 2.60 -13.99
CA ALA A 69 -1.98 2.79 -12.73
C ALA A 69 -2.49 1.47 -12.13
N THR A 70 -2.99 0.58 -12.98
CA THR A 70 -3.52 -0.74 -12.58
C THR A 70 -2.40 -1.67 -12.13
N GLU A 71 -1.28 -1.71 -12.85
CA GLU A 71 -0.10 -2.50 -12.47
C GLU A 71 0.52 -2.00 -11.16
N SER A 72 0.59 -0.68 -10.98
CA SER A 72 1.05 -0.08 -9.72
C SER A 72 0.17 -0.49 -8.54
N PHE A 73 -1.16 -0.49 -8.72
CA PHE A 73 -2.10 -0.97 -7.72
C PHE A 73 -1.91 -2.45 -7.38
N GLN A 74 -1.79 -3.32 -8.39
CA GLN A 74 -1.53 -4.75 -8.14
C GLN A 74 -0.20 -4.99 -7.44
N THR A 75 0.83 -4.22 -7.80
CA THR A 75 2.14 -4.29 -7.14
C THR A 75 2.05 -3.86 -5.68
N LYS A 76 1.37 -2.75 -5.39
CA LYS A 76 1.09 -2.30 -4.00
C LYS A 76 0.33 -3.36 -3.22
N LEU A 77 -0.66 -4.02 -3.84
CA LEU A 77 -1.41 -5.10 -3.21
C LEU A 77 -0.49 -6.24 -2.81
N ARG A 78 0.37 -6.67 -3.75
CA ARG A 78 1.32 -7.74 -3.51
C ARG A 78 2.32 -7.38 -2.42
N GLU A 79 2.89 -6.19 -2.45
CA GLU A 79 3.96 -5.79 -1.51
C GLU A 79 3.46 -5.47 -0.10
N ARG A 80 2.39 -4.67 0.03
CA ARG A 80 1.87 -4.29 1.36
C ARG A 80 1.15 -5.43 2.04
N TYR A 81 0.44 -6.23 1.25
CA TYR A 81 -0.38 -7.32 1.75
C TYR A 81 0.25 -8.66 1.34
N GLU A 82 1.59 -8.76 1.29
CA GLU A 82 2.29 -10.05 1.24
C GLU A 82 2.40 -10.70 2.62
N LYS A 83 2.47 -9.86 3.66
CA LYS A 83 2.51 -10.27 5.06
C LYS A 83 1.23 -9.83 5.75
N ARG A 84 0.44 -10.80 6.21
CA ARG A 84 -0.77 -10.49 6.98
C ARG A 84 -0.38 -9.73 8.25
N PRO A 85 -1.20 -8.76 8.70
CA PRO A 85 -1.05 -8.28 10.06
C PRO A 85 -1.21 -9.47 11.03
N PRO A 86 -0.35 -9.60 12.06
CA PRO A 86 -0.45 -10.69 13.00
C PRO A 86 -1.80 -10.65 13.72
N THR A 87 -2.41 -11.82 13.88
CA THR A 87 -3.67 -11.99 14.63
C THR A 87 -3.49 -11.57 16.09
N ILE A 88 -4.59 -11.34 16.81
CA ILE A 88 -4.54 -10.98 18.24
C ILE A 88 -3.76 -12.02 19.05
N ALA A 89 -3.96 -13.31 18.75
CA ALA A 89 -3.24 -14.40 19.38
C ALA A 89 -1.73 -14.35 19.08
N GLU A 90 -1.35 -14.16 17.82
CA GLU A 90 0.06 -14.05 17.43
C GLU A 90 0.73 -12.81 18.01
N LYS A 91 0.04 -11.67 18.09
CA LYS A 91 0.55 -10.46 18.75
C LYS A 91 0.87 -10.73 20.22
N LYS A 92 -0.01 -11.45 20.92
CA LYS A 92 0.21 -11.81 22.33
C LYS A 92 1.41 -12.73 22.51
N GLU A 93 1.58 -13.70 21.61
CA GLU A 93 2.72 -14.62 21.64
C GLU A 93 4.04 -13.91 21.32
N ILE A 94 4.06 -13.01 20.32
CA ILE A 94 5.21 -12.14 20.03
C ILE A 94 5.58 -11.31 21.26
N GLY A 95 4.60 -10.71 21.94
CA GLY A 95 4.83 -9.96 23.17
C GLY A 95 5.46 -10.80 24.28
N ARG A 96 4.95 -12.01 24.51
CA ARG A 96 5.53 -12.96 25.48
C ARG A 96 6.98 -13.30 25.15
N ILE A 97 7.28 -13.58 23.88
CA ILE A 97 8.64 -13.89 23.42
C ILE A 97 9.56 -12.69 23.66
N MET A 98 9.11 -11.47 23.38
CA MET A 98 9.90 -10.26 23.62
C MET A 98 10.22 -10.06 25.11
N ASP A 99 9.25 -10.30 25.99
CA ASP A 99 9.46 -10.21 27.44
C ASP A 99 10.46 -11.26 27.95
N GLN A 100 10.38 -12.48 27.40
CA GLN A 100 11.34 -13.54 27.71
C GLN A 100 12.76 -13.14 27.29
N ILE A 101 12.94 -12.63 26.07
CA ILE A 101 14.24 -12.15 25.57
C ILE A 101 14.78 -11.03 26.46
N ARG A 102 13.93 -10.06 26.84
CA ARG A 102 14.30 -8.96 27.74
C ARG A 102 14.77 -9.48 29.10
N SER A 103 13.99 -10.38 29.71
CA SER A 103 14.34 -10.95 31.01
C SER A 103 15.64 -11.77 30.98
N ALA A 104 15.85 -12.54 29.91
CA ALA A 104 17.08 -13.29 29.70
C ALA A 104 18.29 -12.37 29.49
N SER A 105 18.11 -11.26 28.76
CA SER A 105 19.16 -10.26 28.58
C SER A 105 19.55 -9.56 29.88
N LEU A 106 18.58 -9.28 30.77
CA LEU A 106 18.85 -8.71 32.08
C LEU A 106 19.64 -9.68 32.96
N ARG A 107 19.20 -10.94 33.07
CA ARG A 107 19.93 -11.97 33.81
C ARG A 107 21.36 -12.16 33.29
N ARG A 108 21.58 -12.10 31.98
CA ARG A 108 22.94 -12.14 31.42
C ARG A 108 23.78 -10.96 31.89
N LYS A 109 23.25 -9.73 31.89
CA LYS A 109 23.97 -8.56 32.42
C LYS A 109 24.28 -8.69 33.91
N GLU A 110 23.34 -9.19 34.70
CA GLU A 110 23.54 -9.44 36.13
C GLU A 110 24.62 -10.52 36.36
N SER A 111 24.63 -11.56 35.54
CA SER A 111 25.64 -12.63 35.58
C SER A 111 27.02 -12.11 35.19
N THR A 112 27.11 -11.31 34.12
CA THR A 112 28.38 -10.75 33.62
C THR A 112 28.96 -9.72 34.59
N ASN A 113 28.10 -8.99 35.31
CA ASN A 113 28.53 -8.03 36.34
C ASN A 113 28.70 -8.67 37.75
N ASN A 114 28.67 -10.00 37.86
CA ASN A 114 28.77 -10.77 39.11
C ASN A 114 27.71 -10.43 40.20
N LEU A 115 26.66 -9.68 39.85
CA LEU A 115 25.58 -9.28 40.75
C LEU A 115 24.66 -10.44 41.16
N ILE A 116 24.64 -11.54 40.38
CA ILE A 116 23.88 -12.75 40.72
C ILE A 116 24.53 -13.52 41.89
N TYR A 117 25.86 -13.56 41.94
CA TYR A 117 26.60 -14.30 42.97
C TYR A 117 26.92 -13.45 44.20
N TYR A 118 27.06 -12.13 44.03
CA TYR A 118 27.28 -11.18 45.11
C TYR A 118 26.26 -10.05 44.99
N PRO A 119 25.01 -10.25 45.44
CA PRO A 119 24.07 -9.16 45.52
C PRO A 119 24.65 -8.06 46.42
N LYS A 120 24.73 -6.82 45.91
CA LYS A 120 25.15 -5.65 46.69
C LYS A 120 24.10 -5.38 47.76
N ASN A 121 24.25 -6.00 48.93
CA ASN A 121 23.57 -5.58 50.14
C ASN A 121 24.42 -4.48 50.78
N PHE A 122 24.03 -3.22 50.56
CA PHE A 122 24.36 -2.07 51.40
C PHE A 122 23.14 -1.16 51.48
#